data_AF-A0A5N9GJA9-F1
#
_entry.id   AF-A0A5N9GJA9-F1
#
_cell.length_a   1.000
_cell.length_b   1.000
_cell.length_c   1.000
_cell.angle_alpha   90.00
_cell.angle_beta   90.00
_cell.angle_gamma   90.00
#
_symmetry.space_group_name_H-M   'P 1'
#
loop_
_entity.id
_entity.type
_entity.pdbx_description
1 polymer ?
#
loop_
_entity_poly.entity_id
_entity_poly.type
_entity_poly.pdbx_seq_one_letter_code
_entity_poly.pdbx_strand_id
1 'polypeptide(L)' 'MDAHHLVTTTPNRRIPEFRPGDTVKVGVRIREGTRERVQTFQGVVIRKTGGKSPAAAFTVRSIFR' A
#
# COMPACT_ATOMS: atom_id res chain seq x y z
N MET A 1 28.44 6.59 0.82
CA MET A 1 27.68 6.82 -0.42
C MET A 1 26.36 6.09 -0.28
N ASP A 2 25.27 6.82 0.01
CA ASP A 2 23.95 6.22 0.19
C ASP A 2 23.33 5.89 -1.18
N ALA A 3 23.09 4.60 -1.43
CA ALA A 3 22.60 4.07 -2.71
C ALA A 3 21.22 4.63 -3.14
N HIS A 4 20.52 5.33 -2.25
CA HIS A 4 19.19 5.89 -2.50
C HIS A 4 19.15 7.06 -3.50
N HIS A 5 20.29 7.65 -3.86
CA HIS A 5 20.32 8.74 -4.85
C HIS A 5 20.41 8.26 -6.32
N LEU A 6 20.79 7.00 -6.56
CA LEU A 6 21.03 6.50 -7.91
C LEU A 6 19.75 6.12 -8.67
N VAL A 7 18.60 6.03 -7.98
CA VAL A 7 17.31 5.67 -8.56
C VAL A 7 16.25 6.68 -8.10
N THR A 8 15.95 7.66 -8.95
CA THR A 8 14.84 8.61 -8.72
C THR A 8 13.52 7.85 -8.78
N THR A 9 13.01 7.45 -7.61
CA THR A 9 11.72 6.77 -7.53
C THR A 9 10.61 7.79 -7.63
N THR A 10 9.87 7.80 -8.74
CA THR A 10 8.70 8.67 -8.91
C THR A 10 7.56 8.20 -8.02
N PRO A 11 7.09 9.00 -7.05
CA PRO A 11 5.96 8.62 -6.20
C PRO A 11 4.67 8.52 -7.02
N ASN A 12 3.86 7.50 -6.74
CA ASN A 12 2.57 7.32 -7.41
C ASN A 12 1.56 8.36 -6.91
N ARG A 13 1.29 9.38 -7.74
CA ARG A 13 0.36 10.49 -7.43
C ARG A 13 -1.10 10.06 -7.23
N ARG A 14 -1.47 8.83 -7.59
CA ARG A 14 -2.82 8.30 -7.40
C ARG A 14 -3.08 7.75 -6.00
N ILE A 15 -2.04 7.59 -5.18
CA ILE A 15 -2.17 7.12 -3.79
C ILE A 15 -2.32 8.36 -2.89
N PRO A 16 -3.45 8.53 -2.19
CA PRO A 16 -3.62 9.64 -1.26
C PRO A 16 -2.67 9.51 -0.05
N GLU A 17 -2.39 10.62 0.63
CA GLU A 17 -1.68 10.56 1.90
C GLU A 17 -2.59 9.95 2.99
N PHE A 18 -2.04 9.03 3.78
CA PHE A 18 -2.69 8.40 4.93
C PHE A 18 -1.66 8.08 6.01
N ARG A 19 -2.13 7.89 7.24
CA ARG A 19 -1.32 7.69 8.45
C ARG A 19 -1.84 6.49 9.26
N PRO A 20 -1.02 5.94 10.18
CA PRO A 20 -1.52 4.99 11.17
C PRO A 20 -2.69 5.58 11.95
N GLY A 21 -3.77 4.81 12.10
CA GLY A 21 -5.05 5.25 12.66
C GLY A 21 -6.14 5.45 11.60
N ASP A 22 -5.79 5.72 10.34
CA ASP A 22 -6.77 5.95 9.29
C ASP A 22 -7.47 4.65 8.88
N THR A 23 -8.76 4.74 8.56
CA THR A 23 -9.48 3.65 7.89
C THR A 23 -9.30 3.78 6.39
N VAL A 24 -8.75 2.73 5.77
CA VAL A 24 -8.46 2.71 4.34
C VAL A 24 -9.21 1.59 3.63
N LYS A 25 -9.45 1.79 2.35
CA LYS A 25 -10.03 0.82 1.43
C LYS A 25 -9.01 0.50 0.34
N VAL A 26 -8.49 -0.72 0.32
CA VAL A 26 -7.44 -1.18 -0.59
C VAL A 26 -8.04 -2.12 -1.62
N GLY A 27 -7.97 -1.75 -2.90
CA GLY A 27 -8.33 -2.63 -4.01
C GLY A 27 -7.18 -3.56 -4.36
N VAL A 28 -7.30 -4.85 -4.06
CA VAL A 28 -6.34 -5.89 -4.42
C VAL A 28 -6.77 -6.52 -5.74
N ARG A 29 -5.92 -6.42 -6.75
CA ARG A 29 -6.12 -7.16 -8.01
C ARG A 29 -5.66 -8.59 -7.81
N ILE A 30 -6.58 -9.53 -7.94
CA ILE A 30 -6.34 -10.96 -7.83
C ILE A 30 -6.46 -11.55 -9.24
N ARG A 31 -5.40 -12.23 -9.68
CA ARG A 31 -5.34 -12.93 -10.97
C ARG A 31 -5.15 -14.42 -10.73
N GLU A 32 -6.14 -15.21 -11.14
CA GLU A 32 -6.15 -16.67 -11.02
C GLU A 32 -6.29 -17.26 -12.43
N GLY A 33 -5.17 -17.68 -13.01
CA GLY A 33 -5.11 -18.12 -14.40
C GLY A 33 -5.52 -17.02 -15.38
N THR A 34 -6.64 -17.22 -16.07
CA THR A 34 -7.21 -16.28 -17.06
C THR A 34 -8.23 -15.32 -16.47
N ARG A 35 -8.67 -15.52 -15.23
CA ARG A 35 -9.66 -14.66 -14.57
C ARG A 35 -8.99 -13.60 -13.71
N GLU A 36 -9.55 -12.41 -13.74
CA GLU A 36 -9.10 -11.29 -12.92
C GLU A 36 -10.27 -10.65 -12.20
N ARG A 37 -10.08 -10.32 -10.92
CA ARG A 37 -11.04 -9.59 -10.08
C ARG A 37 -10.32 -8.58 -9.21
N VAL A 38 -11.01 -7.50 -8.87
CA VAL A 38 -10.55 -6.56 -7.84
C VAL A 38 -11.35 -6.84 -6.58
N GLN A 39 -10.68 -7.39 -5.57
CA GLN A 39 -11.26 -7.58 -4.25
C GLN A 39 -10.91 -6.38 -3.37
N THR A 40 -11.89 -5.89 -2.63
CA THR A 40 -11.65 -4.79 -1.71
C THR A 40 -11.35 -5.31 -0.31
N PHE A 41 -10.26 -4.83 0.29
CA PHE A 41 -9.92 -5.03 1.68
C PHE A 41 -10.04 -3.69 2.42
N GLN A 42 -10.88 -3.62 3.46
CA GLN A 42 -11.08 -2.41 4.26
C GLN A 42 -10.67 -2.66 5.72
N GLY A 43 -10.02 -1.69 6.34
CA GLY A 43 -9.61 -1.78 7.74
C GLY A 43 -8.81 -0.57 8.20
N VAL A 44 -8.26 -0.66 9.42
CA VAL A 44 -7.48 0.42 10.04
C VAL A 44 -6.00 0.21 9.76
N VAL A 45 -5.28 1.25 9.36
CA VAL A 45 -3.82 1.22 9.21
C VAL A 45 -3.17 1.20 10.59
N ILE A 46 -2.41 0.15 10.89
CA ILE A 46 -1.72 0.01 12.19
C ILE A 46 -0.23 0.34 12.11
N ARG A 47 0.35 0.32 10.91
CA ARG A 47 1.78 0.57 10.69
C ARG A 47 2.04 1.13 9.31
N LYS A 48 3.03 2.03 9.19
CA LYS A 48 3.60 2.54 7.94
C LYS A 48 5.12 2.64 8.11
N THR A 49 5.89 2.09 7.16
CA THR A 49 7.37 2.00 7.22
C THR A 49 7.98 2.41 5.87
N GLY A 50 9.21 2.92 5.86
CA GLY A 50 9.98 3.17 4.63
C GLY A 50 9.65 4.48 3.89
N GLY A 51 8.68 5.28 4.37
CA GLY A 51 8.44 6.63 3.87
C GLY A 51 8.17 6.70 2.36
N LYS A 52 9.00 7.44 1.62
CA LYS A 52 8.92 7.60 0.15
C LYS A 52 9.85 6.64 -0.62
N SER A 53 10.43 5.64 0.05
CA SER A 53 11.31 4.63 -0.56
C SER A 53 10.51 3.60 -1.38
N PRO A 54 11.10 2.99 -2.43
CA PRO A 54 10.55 1.79 -3.07
C PRO A 54 10.19 0.66 -2.09
N ALA A 55 10.91 0.56 -0.97
CA ALA A 55 10.69 -0.44 0.07
C ALA A 55 9.60 -0.04 1.08
N ALA A 56 8.86 1.05 0.82
CA ALA A 56 7.79 1.48 1.71
C ALA A 56 6.65 0.47 1.77
N ALA A 57 6.15 0.23 2.99
CA ALA A 57 5.08 -0.73 3.25
C ALA A 57 4.16 -0.20 4.35
N PHE A 58 2.92 -0.68 4.37
CA PHE A 58 1.95 -0.40 5.41
C PHE A 58 1.13 -1.65 5.74
N THR A 59 0.58 -1.69 6.95
CA THR A 59 -0.19 -2.84 7.44
C THR A 59 -1.58 -2.37 7.82
N VAL A 60 -2.59 -3.05 7.27
CA VAL A 60 -4.00 -2.78 7.57
C VAL A 60 -4.55 -3.95 8.38
N ARG A 61 -5.17 -3.65 9.52
CA ARG A 61 -5.89 -4.64 10.33
C ARG A 61 -7.39 -4.54 10.01
N SER A 62 -7.96 -5.63 9.55
CA SER A 62 -9.40 -5.79 9.37
C SER A 62 -9.95 -6.78 10.39
N ILE A 63 -11.22 -6.60 10.75
CA ILE A 63 -11.98 -7.56 11.55
C ILE A 63 -13.06 -8.09 10.61
N PHE A 64 -12.93 -9.35 10.22
CA PHE A 64 -13.96 -10.06 9.45
C PHE A 64 -15.00 -10.57 10.44
N ARG A 65 -16.26 -10.20 10.23
CA ARG A 65 -17.41 -10.76 10.93
C ARG A 65 -18.19 -11.65 9.98
#